data_AF-A0A924GSR3-F1
#
_entry.id   AF-A0A924GSR3-F1
#
_cell.length_a   1.000
_cell.length_b   1.000
_cell.length_c   1.000
_cell.angle_alpha   90.00
_cell.angle_beta   90.00
_cell.angle_gamma   90.00
#
_symmetry.space_group_name_H-M   'P 1'
#
loop_
_entity.id
_entity.type
_entity.pdbx_description
1 polymer ?
#
loop_
_entity_poly.entity_id
_entity_poly.type
_entity_poly.pdbx_seq_one_letter_code
_entity_poly.pdbx_strand_id
1 'polypeptide(L)' 'TGISSVIVDKNWKHVTRITDRNIILVKGEVVFEGSSADLHARPELLTQYLGV' A
#
# COMPACT_ATOMS: atom_id res chain seq x y z
N THR A 1 4.72 -13.05 22.19
CA THR A 1 3.45 -12.39 21.79
C THR A 1 3.77 -11.43 20.66
N GLY A 2 2.90 -11.31 19.66
CA GLY A 2 3.10 -10.42 18.51
C GLY A 2 2.23 -9.17 18.65
N ILE A 3 2.76 -8.01 18.26
CA ILE A 3 1.99 -6.77 18.13
C ILE A 3 1.57 -6.65 16.66
N SER A 4 0.29 -6.42 16.42
CA SER A 4 -0.22 -6.01 15.11
C SER A 4 -0.39 -4.50 15.09
N SER A 5 -0.03 -3.86 13.99
CA SER A 5 -0.15 -2.41 13.83
C SER A 5 -0.71 -2.07 12.46
N VAL A 6 -1.48 -0.97 12.41
CA VAL A 6 -2.02 -0.41 11.17
C VAL A 6 -1.41 0.97 10.99
N ILE A 7 -0.87 1.24 9.79
CA ILE A 7 -0.23 2.50 9.44
C ILE A 7 -1.03 3.12 8.29
N VAL A 8 -1.42 4.39 8.44
CA VAL A 8 -2.10 5.18 7.41
C VAL A 8 -1.23 6.40 7.11
N ASP A 9 -0.65 6.42 5.91
CA ASP A 9 0.25 7.49 5.47
C ASP A 9 0.12 7.67 3.94
N LYS A 10 0.43 8.88 3.45
CA LYS A 10 0.58 9.17 2.03
C LYS A 10 1.96 8.74 1.49
N ASN A 11 2.97 8.60 2.34
CA ASN A 11 4.32 8.21 1.94
C ASN A 11 4.44 6.69 1.74
N TRP A 12 3.79 6.20 0.69
CA TRP A 12 3.71 4.77 0.37
C TRP A 12 5.07 4.10 0.20
N LYS A 13 6.11 4.83 -0.27
CA LYS A 13 7.45 4.28 -0.48
C LYS A 13 8.07 3.74 0.80
N HIS A 14 7.83 4.42 1.92
CA HIS A 14 8.35 4.01 3.22
C HIS A 14 7.45 2.96 3.87
N VAL A 15 6.13 3.14 3.79
CA VAL A 15 5.16 2.22 4.39
C VAL A 15 5.24 0.83 3.77
N THR A 16 5.24 0.72 2.44
CA THR A 16 5.29 -0.57 1.73
C THR A 16 6.57 -1.37 1.96
N ARG A 17 7.60 -0.77 2.57
CA ARG A 17 8.85 -1.45 2.93
C ARG A 17 8.79 -2.15 4.28
N ILE A 18 7.83 -1.76 5.13
CA ILE A 18 7.71 -2.23 6.52
C ILE A 18 6.37 -2.92 6.80
N THR A 19 5.49 -3.01 5.81
CA THR A 19 4.19 -3.67 5.91
C THR A 19 4.21 -5.02 5.21
N ASP A 20 3.43 -5.96 5.74
CA ASP A 20 3.18 -7.26 5.09
C ASP A 20 2.07 -7.15 4.05
N ARG A 21 1.04 -6.33 4.34
CA ARG A 21 -0.16 -6.12 3.51
C ARG A 21 -0.40 -4.63 3.29
N ASN A 22 -0.86 -4.29 2.10
CA ASN A 22 -1.17 -2.92 1.70
C ASN A 22 -2.58 -2.83 1.12
N ILE A 23 -3.24 -1.72 1.41
CA ILE A 23 -4.55 -1.35 0.87
C ILE A 23 -4.42 0.07 0.33
N ILE A 24 -4.86 0.29 -0.91
CA ILE A 24 -4.97 1.64 -1.48
C ILE A 24 -6.44 2.02 -1.53
N LEU A 25 -6.74 3.17 -0.92
CA LEU A 25 -8.08 3.75 -0.87
C LEU A 25 -8.13 5.00 -1.74
N VAL A 26 -9.09 5.05 -2.66
CA VAL A 26 -9.35 6.23 -3.51
C VAL A 26 -10.83 6.57 -3.42
N LYS A 27 -11.15 7.79 -2.96
CA LYS A 27 -12.53 8.28 -2.82
C LYS A 27 -13.46 7.36 -2.02
N GLY A 28 -12.91 6.67 -1.02
CA GLY A 28 -13.67 5.75 -0.16
C GLY A 28 -13.74 4.31 -0.66
N GLU A 29 -13.20 4.03 -1.85
CA GLU A 29 -13.21 2.69 -2.45
C GLU A 29 -11.82 2.04 -2.35
N VAL A 30 -11.80 0.72 -2.14
CA VAL A 30 -10.57 -0.09 -2.20
C VAL A 30 -10.24 -0.35 -3.66
N VAL A 31 -9.14 0.25 -4.13
CA VAL A 31 -8.66 0.08 -5.52
C VAL A 31 -7.50 -0.91 -5.64
N PHE A 32 -6.91 -1.30 -4.50
CA PHE A 32 -5.90 -2.33 -4.41
C PHE A 32 -5.88 -2.94 -3.01
N GLU A 33 -5.70 -4.26 -2.94
CA GLU A 33 -5.40 -5.01 -1.73
C GLU A 33 -4.42 -6.13 -2.08
N GLY A 34 -3.31 -6.24 -1.36
CA GLY A 34 -2.28 -7.24 -1.65
C GLY A 34 -1.06 -7.16 -0.74
N SER A 35 -0.08 -8.02 -0.98
CA SER A 35 1.20 -7.96 -0.26
C SER A 35 2.07 -6.81 -0.77
N SER A 36 3.13 -6.48 -0.02
CA SER A 36 4.15 -5.53 -0.49
C SER A 36 4.85 -6.01 -1.76
N ALA A 37 5.07 -7.33 -1.90
CA ALA A 37 5.65 -7.92 -3.09
C ALA A 37 4.73 -7.74 -4.32
N ASP A 38 3.43 -7.99 -4.15
CA ASP A 38 2.44 -7.80 -5.24
C ASP A 38 2.38 -6.34 -5.70
N LEU A 39 2.48 -5.42 -4.74
CA LEU A 39 2.45 -4.00 -5.02
C LEU A 39 3.73 -3.51 -5.72
N HIS A 40 4.90 -4.00 -5.32
CA HIS A 40 6.17 -3.69 -5.99
C HIS A 40 6.30 -4.33 -7.37
N ALA A 41 5.63 -5.46 -7.62
CA ALA A 41 5.56 -6.08 -8.93
C ALA A 41 4.67 -5.32 -9.94
N ARG A 42 3.88 -4.32 -9.48
CA ARG A 42 2.94 -3.54 -10.28
C ARG A 42 3.14 -2.03 -10.12
N PRO A 43 4.30 -1.50 -10.55
CA PRO A 43 4.63 -0.08 -10.42
C PRO A 43 3.59 0.84 -11.09
N GLU A 44 2.90 0.38 -12.13
CA GLU A 44 1.83 1.12 -12.80
C GLU A 44 0.65 1.46 -11.88
N LEU A 45 0.31 0.61 -10.91
CA LEU A 45 -0.77 0.89 -9.95
C LEU A 45 -0.39 2.04 -9.00
N LEU A 46 0.89 2.13 -8.64
CA LEU A 46 1.42 3.18 -7.80
C LEU A 46 1.35 4.52 -8.55
N THR A 47 1.76 4.56 -9.81
CA THR A 47 1.62 5.75 -10.66
C THR A 47 0.16 6.15 -10.84
N GLN A 48 -0.73 5.19 -11.15
CA GLN A 48 -2.14 5.44 -11.43
C GLN A 48 -2.91 5.97 -10.21
N TYR A 49 -2.68 5.43 -9.02
CA TYR A 49 -3.47 5.78 -7.83
C TYR A 49 -2.79 6.74 -6.88
N LEU A 50 -1.44 6.83 -6.91
CA LEU A 50 -0.67 7.65 -5.97
C LEU A 50 0.07 8.82 -6.66
N GLY A 51 -0.02 8.94 -8.00
CA GLY A 51 0.44 10.11 -8.76
C GLY A 51 1.96 10.28 -8.81
N VAL A 52 2.70 9.17 -8.85
CA VAL A 52 4.17 9.09 -8.85
C VAL A 52 4.77 8.65 -10.18
#